data_AF-J3FNM8-F1
#
_entry.id   AF-J3FNM8-F1
#
_cell.length_a   1.000
_cell.length_b   1.000
_cell.length_c   1.000
_cell.angle_alpha   90.00
_cell.angle_beta   90.00
_cell.angle_gamma   90.00
#
_symmetry.space_group_name_H-M   'P 1'
#
loop_
_entity.id
_entity.type
_entity.pdbx_description
1 polymer ?
#
loop_
_entity_poly.entity_id
_entity_poly.type
_entity_poly.pdbx_seq_one_letter_code
_entity_poly.pdbx_strand_id
1 'polypeptide(L)'
;MASHALLRLTHLHKPLIAAALIASALALSACATVDAQTTAYVGVEHPAPTLPAEVQILRTEPKRPSVRLGEILIDASVDPAPPITQVEQKLREEGAKLGADAVVVVYDRIQPVAAYVTGPLWNRDIDTIQGRKLKGIAIKYQ
;
A
#
# COMPACT_ATOMS: atom_id res chain seq x y z
N MET A 1 -56.96 -26.81 -11.19
CA MET A 1 -56.43 -25.68 -10.38
C MET A 1 -55.01 -25.98 -9.87
N ALA A 2 -54.02 -26.19 -10.75
CA ALA A 2 -52.64 -26.54 -10.34
C ALA A 2 -51.53 -25.82 -11.15
N SER A 3 -51.88 -24.85 -12.00
CA SER A 3 -50.91 -24.20 -12.91
C SER A 3 -50.33 -22.88 -12.38
N HIS A 4 -51.04 -22.19 -11.47
CA HIS A 4 -50.59 -20.89 -10.92
C HIS A 4 -49.55 -21.00 -9.78
N ALA A 5 -49.43 -22.15 -9.11
CA ALA A 5 -48.50 -22.31 -7.98
C ALA A 5 -47.03 -22.46 -8.41
N LEU A 6 -46.78 -23.12 -9.56
CA LEU A 6 -45.43 -23.35 -10.11
C LEU A 6 -44.81 -22.06 -10.69
N LEU A 7 -45.62 -21.17 -11.26
CA LEU A 7 -45.17 -19.87 -11.79
C LEU A 7 -44.75 -18.89 -10.68
N ARG A 8 -45.39 -18.92 -9.52
CA ARG A 8 -45.01 -18.05 -8.38
C ARG A 8 -43.71 -18.46 -7.72
N LEU A 9 -43.42 -19.77 -7.68
CA LEU A 9 -42.17 -20.27 -7.11
C LEU A 9 -40.98 -19.76 -7.95
N THR A 10 -41.01 -19.90 -9.27
CA THR A 10 -39.91 -19.46 -10.16
C THR A 10 -39.64 -17.96 -10.14
N HIS A 11 -40.64 -17.12 -9.87
CA HIS A 11 -40.49 -15.66 -9.79
C HIS A 11 -39.80 -15.17 -8.51
N LEU A 12 -39.88 -15.92 -7.40
CA LEU A 12 -39.25 -15.55 -6.12
C LEU A 12 -37.78 -16.00 -6.04
N HIS A 13 -37.39 -17.03 -6.80
CA HIS A 13 -36.03 -17.57 -6.80
C HIS A 13 -35.08 -16.71 -7.65
N LYS A 14 -35.58 -16.11 -8.73
CA LYS A 14 -34.81 -15.19 -9.59
C LYS A 14 -34.20 -13.97 -8.85
N PRO A 15 -34.94 -13.22 -8.01
CA PRO A 15 -34.37 -12.09 -7.27
C PRO A 15 -33.39 -12.55 -6.19
N LEU A 16 -33.61 -13.72 -5.56
CA LEU A 16 -32.68 -14.28 -4.58
C LEU A 16 -31.36 -14.73 -5.23
N ILE A 17 -31.41 -15.39 -6.38
CA ILE A 17 -30.22 -15.77 -7.14
C ILE A 17 -29.48 -14.52 -7.63
N ALA A 18 -30.20 -13.50 -8.10
CA ALA A 18 -29.59 -12.24 -8.51
C ALA A 18 -28.92 -11.51 -7.33
N ALA A 19 -29.58 -11.46 -6.17
CA ALA A 19 -29.01 -10.87 -4.96
C ALA A 19 -27.77 -11.63 -4.47
N ALA A 20 -27.81 -12.97 -4.52
CA ALA A 20 -26.66 -13.81 -4.18
C ALA A 20 -25.48 -13.56 -5.12
N LEU A 21 -25.72 -13.49 -6.44
CA LEU A 21 -24.68 -13.18 -7.43
C LEU A 21 -24.07 -11.78 -7.23
N ILE A 22 -24.90 -10.77 -6.94
CA ILE A 22 -24.43 -9.41 -6.66
C ILE A 22 -23.59 -9.39 -5.38
N ALA A 23 -24.05 -10.08 -4.31
CA ALA A 23 -23.31 -10.19 -3.06
C ALA A 23 -21.97 -10.92 -3.26
N SER A 24 -21.94 -11.99 -4.05
CA SER A 24 -20.71 -12.71 -4.40
C SER A 24 -19.75 -11.87 -5.25
N ALA A 25 -20.26 -11.08 -6.20
CA ALA A 25 -19.45 -10.18 -7.01
C ALA A 25 -18.83 -9.04 -6.19
N LEU A 26 -19.57 -8.50 -5.20
CA LEU A 26 -19.07 -7.49 -4.27
C LEU A 26 -18.02 -8.04 -3.29
N ALA A 27 -18.06 -9.34 -2.98
CA ALA A 27 -17.09 -9.98 -2.10
C ALA A 27 -15.71 -10.23 -2.76
N LEU A 28 -15.60 -10.08 -4.08
CA LEU A 28 -14.36 -10.28 -4.85
C LEU A 28 -13.54 -8.99 -5.00
N SER A 29 -13.63 -8.04 -4.06
CA SER A 29 -12.80 -6.84 -4.09
C SER A 29 -11.33 -7.21 -3.86
N ALA A 30 -10.47 -6.87 -4.82
CA ALA A 30 -9.03 -6.96 -4.61
C ALA A 30 -8.59 -5.85 -3.64
N CYS A 31 -7.87 -6.21 -2.59
CA CYS A 31 -7.34 -5.27 -1.62
C CYS A 31 -5.99 -4.72 -2.09
N ALA A 32 -5.83 -3.40 -2.10
CA ALA A 32 -4.52 -2.78 -2.23
C ALA A 32 -3.79 -2.82 -0.88
N THR A 33 -2.47 -3.02 -0.89
CA THR A 33 -1.65 -3.08 0.33
C THR A 33 -0.60 -1.98 0.34
N VAL A 34 -0.35 -1.39 1.51
CA VAL A 34 0.74 -0.44 1.76
C VAL A 34 1.41 -0.83 3.07
N ASP A 35 2.65 -1.30 3.00
CA ASP A 35 3.48 -1.62 4.15
C ASP A 35 4.66 -0.65 4.26
N ALA A 36 5.23 -0.52 5.47
CA ALA A 36 6.34 0.37 5.71
C ALA A 36 7.39 -0.23 6.65
N GLN A 37 8.66 -0.03 6.29
CA GLN A 37 9.80 -0.38 7.11
C GLN A 37 10.59 0.87 7.44
N THR A 38 10.80 1.12 8.74
CA THR A 38 11.44 2.32 9.24
C THR A 38 12.76 1.96 9.92
N THR A 39 13.86 2.57 9.49
CA THR A 39 15.20 2.36 10.05
C THR A 39 15.77 3.69 10.54
N ALA A 40 15.94 3.83 11.85
CA ALA A 40 16.52 5.01 12.47
C ALA A 40 18.06 4.99 12.37
N TYR A 41 18.69 6.15 12.18
CA TYR A 41 20.15 6.25 12.10
C TYR A 41 20.79 6.20 13.49
N VAL A 42 21.95 5.55 13.59
CA VAL A 42 22.67 5.43 14.86
C VAL A 42 23.51 6.69 15.10
N GLY A 43 23.55 7.17 16.35
CA GLY A 43 24.41 8.30 16.73
C GLY A 43 23.85 9.69 16.44
N VAL A 44 22.60 9.78 15.97
CA VAL A 44 21.85 11.05 15.88
C VAL A 44 20.91 11.20 17.07
N GLU A 45 20.65 12.44 17.47
CA GLU A 45 19.59 12.73 18.43
C GLU A 45 18.24 12.33 17.84
N HIS A 46 17.42 11.63 18.63
CA HIS A 46 16.08 11.20 18.23
C HIS A 46 15.06 12.05 18.97
N PRO A 47 14.45 13.04 18.29
CA PRO A 47 13.41 13.85 18.88
C PRO A 47 12.21 12.98 19.27
N ALA A 48 11.38 13.50 20.19
CA ALA A 48 10.11 12.87 20.49
C ALA A 48 9.23 12.80 19.22
N PRO A 49 8.35 11.79 19.10
CA PRO A 49 7.43 11.68 17.98
C PRO A 49 6.61 12.96 17.75
N THR A 50 6.43 13.35 16.49
CA THR A 50 5.65 14.53 16.06
C THR A 50 4.23 14.13 15.64
N LEU A 51 3.41 15.11 15.24
CA LEU A 51 2.10 14.84 14.67
C LEU A 51 2.23 14.51 13.17
N PRO A 52 1.63 13.40 12.67
CA PRO A 52 1.68 13.06 11.24
C PRO A 52 1.18 14.18 10.32
N ALA A 53 0.22 15.00 10.78
CA ALA A 53 -0.30 16.14 10.02
C ALA A 53 0.72 17.27 9.82
N GLU A 54 1.76 17.35 10.66
CA GLU A 54 2.82 18.37 10.58
C GLU A 54 3.99 17.93 9.69
N VAL A 55 4.09 16.63 9.40
CA VAL A 55 5.17 16.06 8.58
C VAL A 55 4.94 16.40 7.10
N GLN A 56 5.89 17.13 6.51
CA GLN A 56 5.85 17.51 5.10
C GLN A 56 6.45 16.43 4.21
N ILE A 57 5.82 16.13 3.07
CA ILE A 57 6.39 15.22 2.08
C ILE A 57 7.07 16.05 1.00
N LEU A 58 8.39 15.90 0.88
CA LEU A 58 9.21 16.61 -0.10
C LEU A 58 9.59 15.67 -1.24
N ARG A 59 9.47 16.15 -2.48
CA ARG A 59 9.91 15.43 -3.70
C ARG A 59 11.21 15.99 -4.28
N THR A 60 11.78 16.97 -3.60
CA THR A 60 13.04 17.63 -3.96
C THR A 60 13.89 17.79 -2.71
N GLU A 61 15.17 18.02 -2.91
CA GLU A 61 16.11 18.21 -1.80
C GLU A 61 15.70 19.41 -0.93
N PRO A 62 15.73 19.27 0.42
CA PRO A 62 15.40 20.34 1.34
C PRO A 62 16.38 21.50 1.19
N LYS A 63 15.84 22.72 1.02
CA LYS A 63 16.65 23.95 0.91
C LYS A 63 17.16 24.47 2.26
N ARG A 64 16.48 24.09 3.34
CA ARG A 64 16.84 24.49 4.71
C ARG A 64 17.81 23.48 5.30
N PRO A 65 18.77 23.93 6.14
CA PRO A 65 19.61 23.03 6.91
C PRO A 65 18.75 22.02 7.69
N SER A 66 19.14 20.74 7.61
CA SER A 66 18.37 19.66 8.23
C SER A 66 19.29 18.51 8.63
N VAL A 67 18.85 17.76 9.64
CA VAL A 67 19.51 16.54 10.11
C VAL A 67 18.68 15.34 9.67
N ARG A 68 19.34 14.29 9.17
CA ARG A 68 18.68 13.05 8.78
C ARG A 68 18.50 12.15 9.99
N LEU A 69 17.27 11.73 10.24
CA LEU A 69 16.88 10.91 11.39
C LEU A 69 16.82 9.41 11.05
N GLY A 70 16.50 9.08 9.79
CA GLY A 70 16.38 7.71 9.36
C GLY A 70 15.79 7.56 7.96
N GLU A 71 15.54 6.32 7.58
CA GLU A 71 14.99 5.91 6.30
C GLU A 71 13.65 5.21 6.48
N ILE A 72 12.74 5.45 5.54
CA ILE A 72 11.44 4.81 5.47
C ILE A 72 11.31 4.17 4.09
N LEU A 73 11.12 2.86 4.05
CA LEU A 73 10.84 2.11 2.84
C LEU A 73 9.36 1.77 2.81
N ILE A 74 8.67 2.15 1.74
CA ILE A 74 7.28 1.79 1.50
C ILE A 74 7.20 0.72 0.42
N ASP A 75 6.43 -0.31 0.74
CA ASP A 75 6.10 -1.42 -0.14
C ASP A 75 4.61 -1.38 -0.45
N ALA A 76 4.27 -1.17 -1.72
CA ALA A 76 2.88 -1.05 -2.15
C ALA A 76 2.55 -2.03 -3.29
N SER A 77 1.30 -2.51 -3.31
CA SER A 77 0.77 -3.31 -4.41
C SER A 77 0.70 -2.49 -5.71
N VAL A 78 0.84 -3.16 -6.85
CA VAL A 78 0.71 -2.54 -8.18
C VAL A 78 -0.67 -2.80 -8.77
N ASP A 79 -1.27 -3.95 -8.48
CA ASP A 79 -2.61 -4.32 -8.92
C ASP A 79 -3.40 -4.98 -7.76
N PRO A 80 -4.38 -4.28 -7.14
CA PRO A 80 -4.72 -2.89 -7.39
C PRO A 80 -3.70 -1.93 -6.76
N ALA A 81 -3.43 -0.81 -7.43
CA ALA A 81 -2.56 0.24 -6.92
C ALA A 81 -3.27 1.04 -5.81
N PRO A 82 -2.64 1.24 -4.63
CA PRO A 82 -3.22 2.07 -3.59
C PRO A 82 -3.19 3.56 -3.99
N PRO A 83 -4.16 4.37 -3.54
CA PRO A 83 -4.14 5.80 -3.74
C PRO A 83 -2.86 6.44 -3.21
N ILE A 84 -2.32 7.44 -3.92
CA ILE A 84 -1.10 8.15 -3.50
C ILE A 84 -1.24 8.79 -2.13
N THR A 85 -2.45 9.21 -1.76
CA THR A 85 -2.75 9.79 -0.44
C THR A 85 -2.51 8.80 0.70
N GLN A 86 -2.78 7.50 0.50
CA GLN A 86 -2.49 6.47 1.51
C GLN A 86 -0.98 6.26 1.66
N VAL A 87 -0.24 6.24 0.55
CA VAL A 87 1.23 6.13 0.56
C VAL A 87 1.86 7.33 1.27
N GLU A 88 1.43 8.56 0.94
CA GLU A 88 1.92 9.76 1.60
C GLU A 88 1.51 9.82 3.07
N GLN A 89 0.30 9.39 3.40
CA GLN A 89 -0.15 9.29 4.79
C GLN A 89 0.72 8.32 5.59
N LYS A 90 1.04 7.15 5.02
CA LYS A 90 1.92 6.18 5.64
C LYS A 90 3.33 6.73 5.87
N LEU A 91 3.87 7.48 4.88
CA LEU A 91 5.14 8.19 5.04
C LEU A 91 5.11 9.20 6.18
N ARG A 92 4.02 9.97 6.31
CA ARG A 92 3.84 10.93 7.39
C ARG A 92 3.80 10.25 8.75
N GLU A 93 3.08 9.14 8.87
CA GLU A 93 2.99 8.36 10.11
C GLU A 93 4.34 7.79 10.54
N GLU A 94 5.09 7.18 9.62
CA GLU A 94 6.41 6.63 9.95
C GLU A 94 7.45 7.74 10.22
N GLY A 95 7.40 8.85 9.49
CA GLY A 95 8.23 10.02 9.77
C GLY A 95 7.94 10.66 11.12
N ALA A 96 6.66 10.72 11.49
CA ALA A 96 6.22 11.25 12.78
C ALA A 96 6.74 10.42 13.95
N LYS A 97 6.78 9.08 13.82
CA LYS A 97 7.39 8.21 14.85
C LYS A 97 8.87 8.51 15.08
N LEU A 98 9.58 8.98 14.06
CA LEU A 98 10.98 9.39 14.17
C LEU A 98 11.16 10.83 14.67
N GLY A 99 10.08 11.59 14.89
CA GLY A 99 10.14 13.00 15.28
C GLY A 99 10.48 13.95 14.14
N ALA A 100 10.31 13.50 12.89
CA ALA A 100 10.64 14.27 11.70
C ALA A 100 9.70 15.47 11.49
N ASP A 101 10.22 16.51 10.83
CA ASP A 101 9.42 17.63 10.30
C ASP A 101 9.06 17.43 8.83
N ALA A 102 9.90 16.65 8.12
CA ALA A 102 9.66 16.32 6.72
C ALA A 102 10.23 14.95 6.36
N VAL A 103 9.70 14.36 5.30
CA VAL A 103 10.21 13.14 4.66
C VAL A 103 10.51 13.45 3.20
N VAL A 104 11.76 13.26 2.80
CA VAL A 104 12.24 13.51 1.43
C VAL A 104 12.18 12.22 0.63
N VAL A 105 11.34 12.18 -0.40
CA VAL A 105 11.22 11.03 -1.32
C VAL A 105 12.44 11.00 -2.23
N VAL A 106 13.26 9.96 -2.10
CA VAL A 106 14.49 9.77 -2.87
C VAL A 106 14.20 9.03 -4.18
N TYR A 107 13.39 7.97 -4.12
CA TYR A 107 12.95 7.26 -5.30
C TYR A 107 11.59 6.61 -5.08
N ASP A 108 10.89 6.38 -6.18
CA ASP A 108 9.60 5.71 -6.26
C ASP A 108 9.55 4.94 -7.59
N ARG A 109 9.57 3.61 -7.54
CA ARG A 109 9.63 2.77 -8.74
C ARG A 109 8.90 1.45 -8.56
N ILE A 110 8.38 0.92 -9.66
CA ILE A 110 7.84 -0.44 -9.73
C ILE A 110 8.99 -1.38 -10.10
N GLN A 111 9.16 -2.45 -9.34
CA GLN A 111 10.19 -3.46 -9.57
C GLN A 111 9.74 -4.86 -9.11
N PRO A 112 10.38 -5.95 -9.57
CA PRO A 112 10.15 -7.29 -9.04
C PRO A 112 10.46 -7.34 -7.54
N VAL A 113 9.54 -7.86 -6.74
CA VAL A 113 9.70 -8.04 -5.28
C VAL A 113 9.73 -9.51 -4.86
N ALA A 114 9.21 -10.40 -5.71
CA ALA A 114 9.30 -11.84 -5.55
C ALA A 114 9.23 -12.52 -6.93
N ALA A 115 9.53 -13.81 -6.97
CA ALA A 115 9.35 -14.63 -8.15
C ALA A 115 8.89 -16.04 -7.77
N TYR A 116 7.94 -16.58 -8.51
CA TYR A 116 7.61 -17.99 -8.49
C TYR A 116 8.37 -18.69 -9.60
N VAL A 117 9.06 -19.76 -9.24
CA VAL A 117 9.78 -20.61 -10.19
C VAL A 117 9.02 -21.93 -10.28
N THR A 118 8.54 -22.26 -11.46
CA THR A 118 7.76 -23.48 -11.72
C THR A 118 8.40 -24.30 -12.84
N GLY A 119 8.06 -25.59 -12.92
CA GLY A 119 8.55 -26.48 -13.98
C GLY A 119 9.72 -27.42 -13.59
N PRO A 120 10.02 -28.42 -14.45
CA PRO A 120 11.08 -29.40 -14.24
C PRO A 120 12.47 -28.77 -14.23
N LEU A 121 13.47 -29.47 -13.66
CA LEU A 121 14.83 -28.96 -13.42
C LEU A 121 15.51 -28.31 -14.64
N TRP A 122 15.20 -28.81 -15.85
CA TRP A 122 15.81 -28.38 -17.12
C TRP A 122 14.94 -27.43 -17.95
N ASN A 123 13.70 -27.15 -17.54
CA ASN A 123 12.80 -26.21 -18.21
C ASN A 123 11.93 -25.51 -17.16
N ARG A 124 12.45 -24.40 -16.62
CA ARG A 124 11.79 -23.63 -15.57
C ARG A 124 11.22 -22.33 -16.13
N ASP A 125 9.99 -22.05 -15.74
CA ASP A 125 9.31 -20.79 -15.95
C ASP A 125 9.48 -19.90 -14.70
N ILE A 126 9.64 -18.59 -14.90
CA ILE A 126 9.85 -17.61 -13.83
C ILE A 126 8.79 -16.52 -13.96
N ASP A 127 7.87 -16.50 -13.01
CA ASP A 127 6.83 -15.47 -12.90
C ASP A 127 7.20 -14.47 -11.80
N THR A 128 7.45 -13.22 -12.18
CA THR A 128 7.81 -12.17 -11.22
C THR A 128 6.57 -11.47 -10.66
N ILE A 129 6.54 -11.28 -9.34
CA ILE A 129 5.56 -10.42 -8.67
C ILE A 129 6.12 -9.00 -8.66
N GLN A 130 5.39 -8.06 -9.25
CA GLN A 130 5.76 -6.64 -9.25
C GLN A 130 5.26 -5.95 -7.98
N GLY A 131 6.10 -5.08 -7.41
CA GLY A 131 5.76 -4.23 -6.28
C GLY A 131 6.26 -2.80 -6.50
N ARG A 132 5.53 -1.82 -5.99
CA ARG A 132 5.98 -0.43 -5.94
C ARG A 132 6.83 -0.24 -4.69
N LYS A 133 8.06 0.23 -4.88
CA LYS A 133 9.03 0.51 -3.82
C LYS A 133 9.31 2.01 -3.80
N LEU A 134 9.13 2.62 -2.63
CA LEU A 134 9.43 4.03 -2.41
C LEU A 134 10.37 4.17 -1.20
N LYS A 135 11.41 5.01 -1.33
CA LYS A 135 12.29 5.36 -0.21
C LYS A 135 12.14 6.82 0.16
N GLY A 136 11.84 7.08 1.43
CA GLY A 136 11.86 8.37 2.07
C GLY A 136 13.02 8.50 3.06
N ILE A 137 13.60 9.69 3.19
CA ILE A 137 14.52 10.05 4.27
C ILE A 137 13.79 11.00 5.21
N ALA A 138 13.66 10.60 6.47
CA ALA A 138 13.08 11.42 7.53
C ALA A 138 14.11 12.47 7.99
N ILE A 139 13.70 13.74 8.05
CA ILE A 139 14.57 14.85 8.44
C ILE A 139 13.94 15.72 9.54
N LYS A 140 14.79 16.30 10.38
CA LYS A 140 14.47 17.40 11.29
C LYS A 140 15.11 18.68 10.79
N TYR A 141 14.39 19.80 10.79
CA TYR A 141 15.03 21.08 10.54
C TYR A 141 15.84 21.51 11.77
N GLN A 142 16.93 22.24 11.52
CA GLN A 142 17.73 22.89 12.56
C GLN A 142 17.06 24.17 13.07
#